data_AF-A0AAC9QTI9-F1
#
_entry.id   AF-A0AAC9QTI9-F1
#
_cell.length_a   1.000
_cell.length_b   1.000
_cell.length_c   1.000
_cell.angle_alpha   90.00
_cell.angle_beta   90.00
_cell.angle_gamma   90.00
#
_symmetry.space_group_name_H-M   'P 1'
#
loop_
_entity.id
_entity.type
_entity.pdbx_description
1 polymer ?
#
loop_
_entity_poly.entity_id
_entity_poly.type
_entity_poly.pdbx_seq_one_letter_code
_entity_poly.pdbx_strand_id
1 'polypeptide(L)'
;MNYLTEILAFYKWLETHPLSPLLQAYWHLLMYYNNKAAVQAEDGSWHWPVNFKVPNTILMPILGIKDRRVLLRQRGYLIDHGRVTYQKDRGQRAGTYRLMPFDRGLSMAAIRAETGDSVTQIWTQAVSPSAAELSPFININNKHASRLYSNQEDAPFMPQFNLLPQITEEEKAAIRAQYPGNDVAAFNAIWAAREEKQKEVEGLRTLFTPST
;
A
#
# COMPACT_ATOMS: atom_id res chain seq x y z
N MET A 1 0.97 -6.08 -9.28
CA MET A 1 1.86 -6.06 -8.10
C MET A 1 1.03 -6.28 -6.84
N ASN A 2 1.53 -7.03 -5.85
CA ASN A 2 0.82 -7.29 -4.59
C ASN A 2 1.63 -6.78 -3.38
N TYR A 3 1.01 -6.02 -2.48
CA TYR A 3 1.68 -5.40 -1.33
C TYR A 3 2.38 -6.40 -0.41
N LEU A 4 1.64 -7.41 0.03
CA LEU A 4 2.15 -8.38 1.00
C LEU A 4 3.26 -9.22 0.37
N THR A 5 3.05 -9.68 -0.86
CA THR A 5 4.06 -10.47 -1.58
C THR A 5 5.35 -9.68 -1.78
N GLU A 6 5.28 -8.39 -2.12
CA GLU A 6 6.45 -7.53 -2.29
C GLU A 6 7.17 -7.26 -0.95
N ILE A 7 6.45 -7.11 0.17
CA ILE A 7 7.07 -7.02 1.50
C ILE A 7 7.79 -8.32 1.87
N LEU A 8 7.14 -9.48 1.68
CA LEU A 8 7.75 -10.77 1.97
C LEU A 8 8.98 -11.01 1.08
N ALA A 9 8.90 -10.66 -0.20
CA ALA A 9 10.03 -10.73 -1.12
C ALA A 9 11.17 -9.78 -0.73
N PHE A 10 10.85 -8.58 -0.21
CA PHE A 10 11.85 -7.67 0.33
C PHE A 10 12.61 -8.29 1.50
N TYR A 11 11.92 -8.89 2.48
CA TYR A 11 12.58 -9.57 3.59
C TYR A 11 13.39 -10.78 3.14
N LYS A 12 12.91 -11.55 2.15
CA LYS A 12 13.69 -12.65 1.58
C LYS A 12 14.96 -12.14 0.89
N TRP A 13 14.87 -11.01 0.20
CA TRP A 13 16.02 -10.38 -0.43
C TRP A 13 17.02 -9.83 0.59
N LEU A 14 16.55 -9.28 1.72
CA LEU A 14 17.39 -8.80 2.83
C LEU A 14 18.29 -9.88 3.43
N GLU A 15 17.89 -11.16 3.41
CA GLU A 15 18.71 -12.28 3.90
C GLU A 15 20.08 -12.37 3.21
N THR A 16 20.15 -11.94 1.94
CA THR A 16 21.38 -11.95 1.12
C THR A 16 21.93 -10.56 0.85
N HIS A 17 21.16 -9.51 1.14
CA HIS A 17 21.51 -8.10 0.92
C HIS A 17 21.18 -7.27 2.17
N PRO A 18 21.98 -7.38 3.26
CA PRO A 18 21.69 -6.68 4.49
C PRO A 18 21.68 -5.16 4.29
N LEU A 19 20.57 -4.53 4.62
CA LEU A 19 20.39 -3.08 4.54
C LEU A 19 20.38 -2.44 5.91
N SER A 20 20.85 -1.19 6.00
CA SER A 20 20.71 -0.40 7.23
C SER A 20 19.23 -0.20 7.59
N PRO A 21 18.87 -0.07 8.89
CA PRO A 21 17.49 0.15 9.31
C PRO A 21 16.84 1.36 8.63
N LEU A 22 17.59 2.45 8.43
CA LEU A 22 17.09 3.65 7.74
C LEU A 22 16.73 3.37 6.28
N LEU A 23 17.54 2.57 5.58
CA LEU A 23 17.30 2.21 4.19
C LEU A 23 16.09 1.28 4.05
N GLN A 24 15.95 0.33 4.98
CA GLN A 24 14.75 -0.52 5.07
C GLN A 24 13.50 0.34 5.32
N ALA A 25 13.53 1.25 6.29
CA ALA A 25 12.43 2.15 6.58
C ALA A 25 12.09 3.04 5.37
N TYR A 26 13.11 3.52 4.64
CA TYR A 26 12.89 4.32 3.45
C TYR A 26 12.19 3.52 2.34
N TRP A 27 12.61 2.29 2.06
CA TRP A 27 11.95 1.46 1.06
C TRP A 27 10.49 1.17 1.43
N HIS A 28 10.22 0.77 2.69
CA HIS A 28 8.85 0.54 3.17
C HIS A 28 7.99 1.81 3.10
N LEU A 29 8.55 2.98 3.38
CA LEU A 29 7.81 4.24 3.27
C LEU A 29 7.45 4.57 1.82
N LEU A 30 8.37 4.33 0.88
CA LEU A 30 8.07 4.46 -0.56
C LEU A 30 6.99 3.46 -1.00
N MET A 31 7.05 2.24 -0.49
CA MET A 31 6.06 1.19 -0.74
C MET A 31 4.65 1.61 -0.26
N TYR A 32 4.56 2.15 0.95
CA TYR A 32 3.34 2.73 1.49
C TYR A 32 2.77 3.83 0.59
N TYR A 33 3.60 4.79 0.14
CA TYR A 33 3.13 5.88 -0.71
C TYR A 33 2.75 5.44 -2.13
N ASN A 34 3.44 4.45 -2.71
CA ASN A 34 3.06 3.91 -4.00
C ASN A 34 1.70 3.22 -3.92
N ASN A 35 1.47 2.46 -2.86
CA ASN A 35 0.16 1.88 -2.61
C ASN A 35 -0.92 2.95 -2.37
N LYS A 36 -0.63 4.00 -1.59
CA LYS A 36 -1.56 5.12 -1.38
C LYS A 36 -1.91 5.83 -2.69
N ALA A 37 -1.02 5.79 -3.67
CA ALA A 37 -1.22 6.35 -5.00
C ALA A 37 -1.97 5.40 -5.96
N ALA A 38 -2.51 4.28 -5.48
CA ALA A 38 -3.30 3.36 -6.31
C ALA A 38 -4.42 4.11 -7.07
N VAL A 39 -4.67 3.65 -8.29
CA VAL A 39 -5.66 4.21 -9.21
C VAL A 39 -6.73 3.18 -9.50
N GLN A 40 -7.96 3.64 -9.68
CA GLN A 40 -9.10 2.80 -10.07
C GLN A 40 -9.28 2.85 -11.59
N ALA A 41 -9.38 1.69 -12.23
CA ALA A 41 -9.72 1.54 -13.64
C ALA A 41 -11.25 1.63 -13.83
N GLU A 42 -11.69 1.83 -15.08
CA GLU A 42 -13.11 1.94 -15.45
C GLU A 42 -13.96 0.73 -15.02
N ASP A 43 -13.38 -0.46 -14.94
CA ASP A 43 -14.03 -1.69 -14.46
C ASP A 43 -14.13 -1.76 -12.92
N GLY A 44 -13.76 -0.69 -12.23
CA GLY A 44 -13.74 -0.57 -10.77
C GLY A 44 -12.55 -1.28 -10.12
N SER A 45 -11.66 -1.91 -10.89
CA SER A 45 -10.48 -2.59 -10.35
C SER A 45 -9.38 -1.61 -9.99
N TRP A 46 -8.70 -1.88 -8.88
CA TRP A 46 -7.62 -1.03 -8.40
C TRP A 46 -6.28 -1.56 -8.87
N HIS A 47 -5.40 -0.61 -9.21
CA HIS A 47 -4.08 -0.86 -9.78
C HIS A 47 -3.05 0.07 -9.16
N TRP A 48 -1.83 -0.43 -9.03
CA TRP A 48 -0.74 0.41 -8.56
C TRP A 48 -0.08 1.13 -9.71
N PRO A 49 0.13 2.45 -9.58
CA PRO A 49 0.81 3.18 -10.62
C PRO A 49 2.29 2.79 -10.63
N VAL A 50 2.85 2.73 -11.84
CA VAL A 50 4.29 2.61 -12.05
C VAL A 50 5.00 3.84 -11.52
N ASN A 51 4.41 5.02 -11.73
CA ASN A 51 5.01 6.31 -11.41
C ASN A 51 4.20 6.99 -10.30
N PHE A 52 4.86 7.39 -9.22
CA PHE A 52 4.24 8.12 -8.10
C PHE A 52 5.14 9.24 -7.59
N LYS A 53 4.59 10.23 -6.88
CA LYS A 53 5.35 11.39 -6.39
C LYS A 53 5.26 11.50 -4.88
N VAL A 54 6.40 11.69 -4.22
CA VAL A 54 6.47 11.97 -2.78
C VAL A 54 7.50 13.07 -2.53
N PRO A 55 7.12 14.22 -1.96
CA PRO A 55 8.05 15.29 -1.64
C PRO A 55 9.08 14.88 -0.58
N ASN A 56 10.30 15.40 -0.68
CA ASN A 56 11.31 15.21 0.37
C ASN A 56 10.85 15.81 1.71
N THR A 57 10.05 16.87 1.69
CA THR A 57 9.46 17.51 2.88
C THR A 57 8.53 16.59 3.66
N ILE A 58 8.01 15.54 3.03
CA ILE A 58 7.20 14.50 3.68
C ILE A 58 8.07 13.33 4.14
N LEU A 59 8.99 12.86 3.28
CA LEU A 59 9.86 11.72 3.59
C LEU A 59 10.82 12.00 4.75
N MET A 60 11.43 13.20 4.77
CA MET A 60 12.49 13.53 5.72
C MET A 60 12.02 13.51 7.18
N PRO A 61 10.89 14.17 7.55
CA PRO A 61 10.38 14.11 8.92
C PRO A 61 10.04 12.69 9.38
N ILE A 62 9.36 11.90 8.54
CA ILE A 62 8.95 10.53 8.87
C ILE A 62 10.17 9.63 9.12
N LEU A 63 11.23 9.82 8.32
CA LEU A 63 12.48 9.06 8.46
C LEU A 63 13.43 9.64 9.52
N GLY A 64 13.05 10.73 10.21
CA GLY A 64 13.92 11.42 11.17
C GLY A 64 15.18 12.04 10.54
N ILE A 65 15.16 12.32 9.24
CA ILE A 65 16.31 12.85 8.50
C ILE A 65 16.29 14.38 8.51
N LYS A 66 17.32 15.00 9.10
CA LYS A 66 17.49 16.47 9.08
C LYS A 66 18.25 16.96 7.83
N ASP A 67 19.28 16.23 7.41
CA ASP A 67 20.10 16.58 6.25
C ASP A 67 19.60 15.87 4.98
N ARG A 68 19.15 16.66 4.00
CA ARG A 68 18.72 16.17 2.69
C ARG A 68 19.76 15.28 2.01
N ARG A 69 21.06 15.52 2.20
CA ARG A 69 22.12 14.70 1.59
C ARG A 69 22.05 13.25 2.05
N VAL A 70 21.62 13.00 3.29
CA VAL A 70 21.40 11.63 3.79
C VAL A 70 20.32 10.95 2.98
N LEU A 71 19.15 11.57 2.81
CA LEU A 71 18.06 11.02 1.99
C LEU A 71 18.51 10.74 0.54
N LEU A 72 19.29 11.65 -0.06
CA LEU A 72 19.82 11.46 -1.41
C LEU A 72 20.78 10.27 -1.50
N ARG A 73 21.63 10.04 -0.49
CA ARG A 73 22.49 8.85 -0.43
C ARG A 73 21.68 7.56 -0.29
N GLN A 74 20.69 7.53 0.60
CA GLN A 74 19.80 6.37 0.74
C GLN A 74 19.06 6.07 -0.56
N ARG A 75 18.62 7.11 -1.28
CA ARG A 75 17.98 6.98 -2.58
C ARG A 75 18.93 6.42 -3.64
N GLY A 76 20.15 6.95 -3.72
CA GLY A 76 21.19 6.44 -4.60
C GLY A 76 21.40 4.94 -4.38
N TYR A 77 21.51 4.52 -3.12
CA TYR A 77 21.66 3.11 -2.79
C TYR A 77 20.50 2.24 -3.31
N LEU A 78 19.24 2.65 -3.11
CA LEU A 78 18.08 1.91 -3.63
C LEU A 78 18.06 1.86 -5.17
N ILE A 79 18.58 2.89 -5.84
CA ILE A 79 18.72 2.93 -7.30
C ILE A 79 19.80 1.95 -7.76
N ASP A 80 20.97 1.98 -7.14
CA ASP A 80 22.10 1.11 -7.50
C ASP A 80 21.78 -0.37 -7.33
N HIS A 81 20.87 -0.71 -6.41
CA HIS A 81 20.37 -2.08 -6.17
C HIS A 81 19.08 -2.40 -6.94
N GLY A 82 18.68 -1.53 -7.88
CA GLY A 82 17.53 -1.74 -8.75
C GLY A 82 16.22 -1.96 -7.99
N ARG A 83 16.06 -1.34 -6.81
CA ARG A 83 14.82 -1.40 -6.00
C ARG A 83 13.88 -0.25 -6.32
N VAL A 84 14.43 0.89 -6.73
CA VAL A 84 13.70 2.11 -7.08
C VAL A 84 14.36 2.78 -8.27
N THR A 85 13.60 3.48 -9.10
CA THR A 85 14.13 4.51 -9.98
C THR A 85 13.56 5.87 -9.59
N TYR A 86 14.31 6.94 -9.86
CA TYR A 86 13.92 8.30 -9.52
C TYR A 86 14.25 9.27 -10.64
N GLN A 87 13.24 10.04 -11.06
CA GLN A 87 13.39 11.12 -12.02
C GLN A 87 13.09 12.46 -11.34
N LYS A 88 14.05 13.37 -11.39
CA LYS A 88 13.86 14.73 -10.89
C LYS A 88 12.83 15.46 -11.77
N ASP A 89 11.88 16.16 -11.15
CA ASP A 89 10.94 17.02 -11.87
C ASP A 89 11.63 18.34 -12.29
N ARG A 90 11.06 19.05 -13.26
CA ARG A 90 11.49 20.40 -13.62
C ARG A 90 11.04 21.38 -12.53
N GLY A 91 11.98 22.15 -11.98
CA GLY A 91 11.72 23.17 -10.97
C GLY A 91 11.58 22.64 -9.53
N GLN A 92 10.67 23.23 -8.75
CA GLN A 92 10.48 22.98 -7.31
C GLN A 92 9.49 21.85 -7.00
N ARG A 93 9.04 21.09 -8.01
CA ARG A 93 8.07 20.00 -7.85
C ARG A 93 8.74 18.73 -7.32
N ALA A 94 7.95 17.87 -6.66
CA ALA A 94 8.41 16.56 -6.23
C ALA A 94 8.77 15.70 -7.45
N GLY A 95 9.96 15.10 -7.42
CA GLY A 95 10.36 14.12 -8.44
C GLY A 95 9.51 12.86 -8.41
N THR A 96 9.56 12.14 -9.52
CA THR A 96 8.80 10.92 -9.76
C THR A 96 9.62 9.71 -9.33
N TYR A 97 9.02 8.83 -8.52
CA TYR A 97 9.54 7.54 -8.16
C TYR A 97 8.85 6.44 -8.97
N ARG A 98 9.58 5.35 -9.18
CA ARG A 98 9.03 4.06 -9.60
C ARG A 98 9.65 2.98 -8.72
N LEU A 99 8.82 2.18 -8.07
CA LEU A 99 9.26 0.97 -7.39
C LEU A 99 9.49 -0.12 -8.41
N MET A 100 10.59 -0.85 -8.23
CA MET A 100 10.92 -2.00 -9.06
C MET A 100 10.40 -3.24 -8.35
N PRO A 101 9.41 -3.95 -8.92
CA PRO A 101 8.88 -5.16 -8.30
C PRO A 101 9.97 -6.23 -8.14
N PHE A 102 9.82 -7.05 -7.10
CA PHE A 102 10.55 -8.31 -7.00
C PHE A 102 10.00 -9.35 -7.97
N ASP A 103 8.70 -9.32 -8.25
CA ASP A 103 8.08 -10.21 -9.24
C ASP A 103 8.46 -9.83 -10.67
N ARG A 104 9.18 -10.72 -11.35
CA ARG A 104 9.63 -10.57 -12.74
C ARG A 104 8.53 -10.85 -13.77
N GLY A 105 7.40 -11.44 -13.35
CA GLY A 105 6.24 -11.68 -14.20
C GLY A 105 5.36 -10.44 -14.41
N LEU A 106 5.68 -9.33 -13.74
CA LEU A 106 4.97 -8.07 -13.90
C LEU A 106 5.45 -7.28 -15.11
N SER A 107 4.49 -6.72 -15.83
CA SER A 107 4.67 -5.82 -16.97
C SER A 107 3.95 -4.50 -16.74
N MET A 108 4.38 -3.47 -17.49
CA MET A 108 3.74 -2.17 -17.47
C MET A 108 2.59 -2.17 -18.48
N ALA A 109 1.39 -1.81 -18.03
CA ALA A 109 0.24 -1.56 -18.90
C ALA A 109 -0.28 -0.14 -18.72
N ALA A 110 -0.92 0.39 -19.75
CA ALA A 110 -1.56 1.69 -19.72
C ALA A 110 -3.06 1.50 -19.48
N ILE A 111 -3.62 2.20 -18.49
CA ILE A 111 -5.06 2.22 -18.22
C ILE A 111 -5.59 3.65 -18.20
N ARG A 112 -6.88 3.80 -18.52
CA ARG A 112 -7.63 5.01 -18.23
C ARG A 112 -8.11 4.93 -16.78
N ALA A 113 -7.80 5.96 -16.00
CA ALA A 113 -8.29 6.05 -14.64
C ALA A 113 -9.75 6.53 -14.65
N GLU A 114 -10.55 6.05 -13.71
CA GLU A 114 -11.95 6.48 -13.53
C GLU A 114 -12.03 7.99 -13.24
N THR A 115 -11.08 8.50 -12.45
CA THR A 115 -11.01 9.91 -12.07
C THR A 115 -10.02 10.67 -12.95
N GLY A 116 -10.51 11.17 -14.08
CA GLY A 116 -9.77 12.08 -14.98
C GLY A 116 -9.35 11.47 -16.32
N ASP A 117 -9.17 12.33 -17.32
CA ASP A 117 -8.96 11.94 -18.71
C ASP A 117 -7.50 11.51 -19.02
N SER A 118 -6.72 11.16 -17.99
CA SER A 118 -5.29 10.88 -18.09
C SER A 118 -4.98 9.39 -18.07
N VAL A 119 -4.26 8.92 -19.09
CA VAL A 119 -3.72 7.56 -19.15
C VAL A 119 -2.60 7.39 -18.13
N THR A 120 -2.74 6.42 -17.22
CA THR A 120 -1.75 6.09 -16.18
C THR A 120 -1.12 4.73 -16.45
N GLN A 121 0.20 4.63 -16.25
CA GLN A 121 0.90 3.34 -16.32
C GLN A 121 0.78 2.59 -14.99
N ILE A 122 0.44 1.31 -15.06
CA ILE A 122 0.25 0.43 -13.91
C ILE A 122 1.07 -0.86 -14.03
N TRP A 123 1.25 -1.55 -12.91
CA TRP A 123 1.85 -2.89 -12.88
C TRP A 123 0.79 -3.99 -12.99
N THR A 124 0.84 -4.79 -14.06
CA THR A 124 -0.05 -5.95 -14.29
C THR A 124 0.74 -7.22 -14.63
N GLN A 125 0.12 -8.40 -14.55
CA GLN A 125 0.78 -9.65 -14.96
C GLN A 125 0.93 -9.70 -16.48
N ALA A 126 2.12 -10.05 -16.97
CA ALA A 126 2.39 -10.13 -18.41
C ALA A 126 1.64 -11.28 -19.12
N VAL A 127 1.29 -12.35 -18.39
CA VAL A 127 0.64 -13.57 -18.89
C VAL A 127 -0.20 -14.18 -17.75
N SER A 128 -1.41 -14.68 -18.03
CA SER A 128 -2.13 -15.56 -17.08
C SER A 128 -1.25 -16.76 -16.77
N PRO A 129 -0.81 -16.98 -15.52
CA PRO A 129 0.05 -18.10 -15.22
C PRO A 129 -0.71 -19.41 -15.53
N SER A 130 -0.13 -20.24 -16.40
CA SER A 130 -0.42 -21.67 -16.40
C SER A 130 -0.18 -22.16 -14.98
N ALA A 131 -1.13 -22.92 -14.42
CA ALA A 131 -1.16 -23.34 -13.02
C ALA A 131 0.08 -24.14 -12.55
N ALA A 132 1.02 -24.47 -13.44
CA ALA A 132 2.15 -25.35 -13.21
C ALA A 132 3.43 -24.68 -12.65
N GLU A 133 3.55 -23.34 -12.68
CA GLU A 133 4.78 -22.63 -12.23
C GLU A 133 4.53 -21.68 -11.04
N LEU A 134 3.62 -22.07 -10.13
CA LEU A 134 3.33 -21.28 -8.94
C LEU A 134 4.51 -21.35 -7.96
N SER A 135 5.09 -20.17 -7.66
CA SER A 135 6.06 -20.01 -6.57
C SER A 135 5.52 -20.61 -5.26
N PRO A 136 6.38 -21.20 -4.40
CA PRO A 136 5.94 -21.86 -3.15
C PRO A 136 5.32 -20.89 -2.14
N PHE A 137 5.45 -19.58 -2.36
CA PHE A 137 4.71 -18.55 -1.65
C PHE A 137 3.32 -18.39 -2.25
N ILE A 138 2.50 -19.41 -2.01
CA ILE A 138 1.04 -19.45 -2.01
C ILE A 138 0.37 -18.27 -2.75
N ASN A 139 -0.23 -18.60 -3.89
CA ASN A 139 -1.18 -17.79 -4.64
C ASN A 139 -2.46 -17.55 -3.81
N ILE A 140 -2.38 -16.74 -2.75
CA ILE A 140 -3.55 -16.26 -1.96
C ILE A 140 -4.08 -14.94 -2.54
N ASN A 141 -3.35 -14.30 -3.46
CA ASN A 141 -3.51 -12.87 -3.74
C ASN A 141 -3.70 -12.52 -5.23
N ASN A 142 -4.28 -13.43 -6.02
CA ASN A 142 -4.74 -13.16 -7.39
C ASN A 142 -5.88 -12.12 -7.51
N LYS A 143 -6.13 -11.28 -6.50
CA LYS A 143 -7.18 -10.26 -6.54
C LYS A 143 -6.63 -8.88 -6.27
N HIS A 144 -6.27 -8.21 -7.38
CA HIS A 144 -6.23 -6.76 -7.56
C HIS A 144 -5.27 -6.01 -6.61
N ALA A 145 -4.85 -4.81 -7.00
CA ALA A 145 -4.20 -3.94 -6.03
C ALA A 145 -5.24 -3.59 -4.97
N SER A 146 -5.20 -4.29 -3.85
CA SER A 146 -6.26 -4.25 -2.88
C SER A 146 -6.47 -2.83 -2.34
N ARG A 147 -7.72 -2.34 -2.36
CA ARG A 147 -8.17 -1.13 -1.64
C ARG A 147 -7.70 -1.08 -0.18
N LEU A 148 -7.35 -2.23 0.40
CA LEU A 148 -7.11 -2.44 1.83
C LEU A 148 -5.83 -1.80 2.39
N TYR A 149 -4.94 -1.26 1.54
CA TYR A 149 -3.74 -0.57 2.00
C TYR A 149 -3.78 0.95 1.77
N SER A 150 -4.76 1.45 1.01
CA SER A 150 -5.03 2.87 0.85
C SER A 150 -6.03 3.27 1.93
N ASN A 151 -5.62 4.09 2.89
CA ASN A 151 -6.54 4.71 3.85
C ASN A 151 -7.42 5.73 3.11
N GLN A 152 -8.42 5.26 2.35
CA GLN A 152 -9.54 6.09 1.92
C GLN A 152 -10.72 5.77 2.82
N GLU A 153 -11.12 6.76 3.61
CA GLU A 153 -12.22 6.65 4.57
C GLU A 153 -13.59 6.51 3.88
N ASP A 154 -13.68 6.82 2.59
CA ASP A 154 -14.95 7.03 1.86
C ASP A 154 -15.31 5.97 0.78
N ALA A 155 -14.60 4.84 0.69
CA ALA A 155 -14.88 3.84 -0.36
C ALA A 155 -15.95 2.79 0.07
N PRO A 156 -16.90 2.40 -0.83
CA PRO A 156 -17.91 1.40 -0.51
C PRO A 156 -17.30 0.01 -0.26
N PHE A 157 -17.87 -0.68 0.74
CA PHE A 157 -17.44 -1.93 1.35
C PHE A 157 -17.43 -3.12 0.37
N MET A 158 -16.28 -3.81 0.27
CA MET A 158 -16.20 -5.18 -0.24
C MET A 158 -15.57 -6.06 0.85
N PRO A 159 -16.22 -7.17 1.25
CA PRO A 159 -15.70 -8.03 2.30
C PRO A 159 -14.55 -8.92 1.78
N GLN A 160 -13.64 -9.26 2.70
CA GLN A 160 -12.69 -10.40 2.70
C GLN A 160 -11.25 -10.12 2.26
N PHE A 161 -10.44 -9.60 3.20
CA PHE A 161 -9.41 -10.37 3.94
C PHE A 161 -8.79 -9.46 5.04
N ASN A 162 -8.79 -9.87 6.30
CA ASN A 162 -8.13 -9.20 7.46
C ASN A 162 -8.52 -7.74 7.81
N LEU A 163 -9.69 -7.21 7.42
CA LEU A 163 -10.15 -5.91 7.93
C LEU A 163 -11.38 -6.03 8.83
N LEU A 164 -11.32 -5.29 9.93
CA LEU A 164 -12.41 -5.05 10.87
C LEU A 164 -13.53 -4.22 10.19
N PRO A 165 -14.81 -4.45 10.52
CA PRO A 165 -15.95 -3.72 9.96
C PRO A 165 -15.86 -2.22 10.23
N GLN A 166 -16.40 -1.40 9.32
CA GLN A 166 -16.40 0.06 9.48
C GLN A 166 -17.42 0.51 10.55
N ILE A 167 -16.99 1.45 11.38
CA ILE A 167 -17.86 2.27 12.24
C ILE A 167 -18.27 3.55 11.47
N THR A 168 -19.39 4.17 11.81
CA THR A 168 -19.93 5.33 11.09
C THR A 168 -19.03 6.56 11.24
N GLU A 169 -19.18 7.57 10.37
CA GLU A 169 -18.39 8.80 10.47
C GLU A 169 -18.68 9.57 11.75
N GLU A 170 -19.91 9.49 12.27
CA GLU A 170 -20.28 10.07 13.56
C GLU A 170 -19.57 9.34 14.71
N GLU A 171 -19.47 8.00 14.66
CA GLU A 171 -18.74 7.19 15.64
C GLU A 171 -17.24 7.51 15.59
N LYS A 172 -16.65 7.62 14.39
CA LYS A 172 -15.23 8.02 14.22
C LYS A 172 -14.98 9.44 14.74
N ALA A 173 -15.87 10.38 14.44
CA ALA A 173 -15.75 11.76 14.89
C ALA A 173 -15.88 11.87 16.42
N ALA A 174 -16.80 11.12 17.03
CA ALA A 174 -16.95 11.04 18.47
C ALA A 174 -15.69 10.46 19.15
N ILE A 175 -15.10 9.41 18.58
CA ILE A 175 -13.84 8.84 19.08
C ILE A 175 -12.69 9.84 18.91
N ARG A 176 -12.54 10.48 17.74
CA ARG A 176 -11.50 11.50 17.51
C ARG A 176 -11.62 12.69 18.48
N ALA A 177 -12.85 13.09 18.80
CA ALA A 177 -13.11 14.16 19.77
C ALA A 177 -12.66 13.82 21.21
N GLN A 178 -12.57 12.53 21.55
CA GLN A 178 -12.04 12.08 22.85
C GLN A 178 -10.51 12.14 22.93
N TYR A 179 -9.81 12.26 21.80
CA TYR A 179 -8.34 12.30 21.71
C TYR A 179 -7.82 13.55 20.96
N PRO A 180 -8.11 14.78 21.43
CA PRO A 180 -7.70 15.99 20.72
C PRO A 180 -6.17 16.11 20.66
N GLY A 181 -5.62 16.24 19.45
CA GLY A 181 -4.18 16.39 19.21
C GLY A 181 -3.34 15.12 19.37
N ASN A 182 -3.97 13.95 19.55
CA ASN A 182 -3.29 12.66 19.63
C ASN A 182 -3.87 11.67 18.61
N ASP A 183 -3.48 11.89 17.34
CA ASP A 183 -3.99 11.14 16.19
C ASP A 183 -3.70 9.63 16.28
N VAL A 184 -2.63 9.23 16.97
CA VAL A 184 -2.28 7.81 17.17
C VAL A 184 -3.25 7.15 18.15
N ALA A 185 -3.57 7.82 19.26
CA ALA A 185 -4.56 7.31 20.21
C ALA A 185 -5.96 7.24 19.58
N ALA A 186 -6.34 8.27 18.81
CA ALA A 186 -7.59 8.28 18.05
C ALA A 186 -7.67 7.12 17.04
N PHE A 187 -6.59 6.87 16.30
CA PHE A 187 -6.51 5.74 15.37
C PHE A 187 -6.67 4.39 16.07
N ASN A 188 -5.95 4.18 17.19
CA ASN A 188 -6.03 2.93 17.95
C ASN A 188 -7.43 2.71 18.55
N ALA A 189 -8.08 3.76 19.03
CA ALA A 189 -9.44 3.69 19.56
C ALA A 189 -10.48 3.39 18.47
N ILE A 190 -10.33 3.99 17.28
CA ILE A 190 -11.12 3.65 16.10
C ILE A 190 -10.90 2.17 15.74
N TRP A 191 -9.67 1.69 15.79
CA TRP A 191 -9.34 0.30 15.49
C TRP A 191 -10.02 -0.67 16.47
N ALA A 192 -9.95 -0.39 17.78
CA ALA A 192 -10.60 -1.18 18.81
C ALA A 192 -12.13 -1.23 18.66
N ALA A 193 -12.77 -0.10 18.34
CA ALA A 193 -14.21 -0.04 18.09
C ALA A 193 -14.64 -0.89 16.88
N ARG A 194 -13.80 -0.97 15.85
CA ARG A 194 -14.05 -1.85 14.71
C ARG A 194 -13.88 -3.33 15.09
N GLU A 195 -12.94 -3.65 15.98
CA GLU A 195 -12.73 -5.01 16.52
C GLU A 195 -13.96 -5.50 17.29
N GLU A 196 -14.58 -4.62 18.06
CA GLU A 196 -15.82 -4.91 18.79
C GLU A 196 -16.99 -5.16 17.85
N LYS A 197 -17.15 -4.30 16.84
CA LYS A 197 -18.16 -4.47 15.79
C LYS A 197 -17.94 -5.76 14.97
N GLN A 198 -16.70 -6.24 14.85
CA GLN A 198 -16.45 -7.56 14.25
C GLN A 198 -17.01 -8.68 15.12
N LYS A 199 -16.77 -8.63 16.43
CA LYS A 199 -17.28 -9.62 17.37
C LYS A 199 -18.80 -9.67 17.37
N GLU A 200 -19.47 -8.52 17.22
CA GLU A 200 -20.93 -8.45 17.07
C GLU A 200 -21.42 -9.12 15.78
N VAL A 201 -20.78 -8.81 14.64
CA VAL A 201 -21.11 -9.39 13.33
C VAL A 201 -20.86 -10.91 13.30
N GLU A 202 -19.80 -11.37 13.96
CA GLU A 202 -19.43 -12.77 14.06
C GLU A 202 -20.34 -13.55 15.04
N GLY A 203 -20.72 -12.92 16.16
CA GLY A 203 -21.72 -13.44 17.09
C GLY A 203 -23.13 -13.57 16.49
N LEU A 204 -23.54 -12.59 15.66
CA LEU A 204 -24.78 -12.68 14.89
C LEU A 204 -24.75 -13.82 13.86
N ARG A 205 -23.62 -14.06 13.19
CA ARG A 205 -23.46 -15.19 12.26
C ARG A 205 -23.60 -16.56 12.94
N THR A 206 -23.12 -16.69 14.18
CA THR A 206 -23.25 -17.94 14.94
C THR A 206 -24.68 -18.22 15.44
N LEU A 207 -25.54 -17.20 15.54
CA LEU A 207 -26.94 -17.37 15.96
C LEU A 207 -27.90 -17.75 14.81
N PHE A 208 -27.49 -17.55 13.55
CA PHE A 208 -28.32 -17.77 12.36
C PHE A 208 -27.85 -18.91 11.44
N THR A 209 -26.93 -19.75 11.90
CA THR A 209 -26.54 -20.98 11.18
C THR A 209 -27.35 -22.16 11.70
N PRO A 210 -28.24 -22.80 10.90
CA PRO A 210 -28.94 -24.00 11.34
C PRO A 210 -27.92 -25.14 11.44
N SER A 211 -27.91 -25.81 12.59
CA SER A 211 -27.17 -27.06 12.79
C SER A 211 -27.54 -28.03 11.68
N THR A 212 -26.57 -28.37 10.84
CA THR A 212 -26.67 -29.51 9.91
C THR A 212 -25.88 -30.67 10.49
#